data_AF-A0A5P2UNT3-F1
#
_entry.id   AF-A0A5P2UNT3-F1
#
_cell.length_a   1.000
_cell.length_b   1.000
_cell.length_c   1.000
_cell.angle_alpha   90.00
_cell.angle_beta   90.00
_cell.angle_gamma   90.00
#
_symmetry.space_group_name_H-M   'P 1'
#
loop_
_entity.id
_entity.type
_entity.pdbx_description
1 polymer ?
#
loop_
_entity_poly.entity_id
_entity_poly.type
_entity_poly.pdbx_seq_one_letter_code
_entity_poly.pdbx_strand_id
1 'polypeptide(L)' 'MTSRHAPPTSPGATRCQDVPVPATSRLSTEQLHGRACVACGEPLPAARVHRGVALVHDGGYALDFDVYSCPPSDGGAA' A
#
# COMPACT_ATOMS: atom_id res chain seq x y z
N MET A 1 9.54 36.31 8.99
CA MET A 1 10.22 35.10 8.47
C MET A 1 9.16 34.03 8.26
N THR A 2 8.32 34.18 7.24
CA THR A 2 7.16 33.31 6.99
C THR A 2 7.60 32.12 6.14
N SER A 3 7.79 30.98 6.80
CA SER A 3 8.05 29.71 6.13
C SER A 3 6.92 29.37 5.17
N ARG A 4 7.22 29.50 3.88
CA ARG A 4 6.37 29.03 2.79
C ARG A 4 6.31 27.50 2.89
N HIS A 5 5.24 26.97 3.47
CA HIS A 5 4.87 25.58 3.26
C HIS A 5 4.52 25.44 1.78
N ALA A 6 5.44 24.88 0.99
CA ALA A 6 5.13 24.42 -0.35
C ALA A 6 4.04 23.33 -0.24
N PRO A 7 2.98 23.35 -1.06
CA PRO A 7 2.10 22.20 -1.17
C PRO A 7 2.93 21.00 -1.67
N PRO A 8 2.69 19.76 -1.20
CA PRO A 8 3.33 18.61 -1.81
C PRO A 8 2.94 18.59 -3.29
N THR A 9 3.93 18.82 -4.14
CA THR A 9 3.86 18.65 -5.59
C THR A 9 3.15 17.34 -5.89
N SER A 10 2.01 17.43 -6.58
CA SER A 10 1.27 16.30 -7.12
C SER A 10 2.26 15.35 -7.79
N PRO A 11 2.48 14.14 -7.26
CA PRO A 11 3.30 13.17 -7.96
C PRO A 11 2.51 12.77 -9.20
N GLY A 12 3.10 12.89 -10.39
CA GLY A 12 2.59 12.18 -11.55
C GLY A 12 2.33 10.74 -11.12
N ALA A 13 1.10 10.26 -11.31
CA ALA A 13 0.51 9.10 -10.64
C ALA A 13 1.51 7.95 -10.39
N THR A 14 2.18 7.96 -9.23
CA THR A 14 3.06 6.85 -8.83
C THR A 14 2.17 5.63 -8.70
N ARG A 15 2.46 4.57 -9.47
CA ARG A 15 1.66 3.35 -9.39
C ARG A 15 1.80 2.78 -7.99
N CYS A 16 0.73 2.22 -7.44
CA CYS A 16 0.75 1.64 -6.09
C CYS A 16 1.87 0.61 -5.90
N GLN A 17 2.18 -0.14 -6.95
CA GLN A 17 3.27 -1.11 -7.00
C GLN A 17 4.68 -0.51 -6.96
N ASP A 18 4.85 0.79 -7.12
CA ASP A 18 6.14 1.48 -7.03
C ASP A 18 6.28 2.21 -5.69
N VAL A 19 5.18 2.32 -4.93
CA VAL A 19 5.20 2.88 -3.58
C VAL A 19 5.90 1.89 -2.64
N PRO A 20 6.82 2.36 -1.78
CA PRO A 20 7.41 1.54 -0.73
C PRO A 20 6.32 1.00 0.19
N VAL A 21 6.45 -0.26 0.60
CA VAL A 21 5.52 -0.85 1.57
C VAL A 21 5.62 -0.05 2.88
N PRO A 22 4.53 0.57 3.36
CA PRO A 22 4.56 1.31 4.62
C PRO A 22 4.79 0.35 5.80
N ALA A 23 5.28 0.92 6.90
CA ALA A 23 5.46 0.17 8.14
C ALA A 23 4.15 -0.51 8.58
N THR A 24 4.25 -1.72 9.12
CA THR A 24 3.09 -2.55 9.45
C THR A 24 2.12 -1.90 10.44
N SER A 25 2.63 -1.06 11.35
CA SER A 25 1.80 -0.26 12.28
C SER A 25 0.88 0.75 11.59
N ARG A 26 1.06 1.01 10.30
CA ARG A 26 0.22 1.90 9.49
C ARG A 26 -0.74 1.13 8.57
N LEU A 27 -0.71 -0.20 8.61
CA LEU A 27 -1.57 -1.04 7.80
C LEU A 27 -2.86 -1.36 8.53
N SER A 28 -3.97 -1.21 7.83
CA SER A 28 -5.27 -1.71 8.26
C SER A 28 -5.31 -3.22 8.15
N THR A 29 -6.20 -3.84 8.93
CA THR A 29 -6.47 -5.28 8.89
C THR A 29 -6.77 -5.78 7.46
N GLU A 30 -7.54 -5.03 6.67
CA GLU A 30 -7.84 -5.39 5.27
C GLU A 30 -6.59 -5.41 4.38
N GLN A 31 -5.61 -4.53 4.64
CA GLN A 31 -4.36 -4.49 3.89
C GLN A 31 -3.45 -5.66 4.27
N LEU A 32 -3.40 -6.01 5.56
CA LEU A 32 -2.67 -7.18 6.07
C LEU A 32 -3.26 -8.49 5.55
N HIS A 33 -4.58 -8.58 5.38
CA HIS A 33 -5.22 -9.75 4.78
C HIS A 33 -5.17 -9.79 3.25
N GLY A 34 -4.48 -8.83 2.61
CA GLY A 34 -4.38 -8.75 1.15
C GLY A 34 -5.71 -8.46 0.44
N ARG A 35 -6.71 -7.93 1.17
CA ARG A 35 -8.02 -7.51 0.63
C ARG A 35 -7.99 -6.08 0.12
N ALA A 36 -7.12 -5.26 0.68
CA ALA A 36 -6.93 -3.86 0.31
C ALA A 36 -5.48 -3.55 -0.08
N CYS A 37 -5.31 -2.56 -0.95
CA CYS A 37 -4.02 -2.16 -1.46
C CYS A 37 -3.16 -1.58 -0.34
N VAL A 38 -1.94 -2.09 -0.20
CA VAL A 38 -0.99 -1.65 0.82
C VAL A 38 -0.55 -0.19 0.65
N ALA A 39 -0.74 0.39 -0.54
CA ALA A 39 -0.36 1.78 -0.85
C ALA A 39 -1.53 2.76 -0.76
N CYS A 40 -2.67 2.47 -1.42
CA CYS A 40 -3.82 3.39 -1.49
C CYS A 40 -5.01 3.01 -0.60
N GLY A 41 -5.06 1.79 -0.06
CA GLY A 41 -6.16 1.31 0.78
C GLY A 41 -7.41 0.84 0.03
N GLU A 42 -7.46 0.98 -1.29
CA GLU A 42 -8.60 0.54 -2.10
C GLU A 42 -8.73 -0.99 -2.15
N PRO A 43 -9.95 -1.54 -2.30
CA PRO A 43 -10.17 -2.97 -2.42
C PRO A 43 -9.44 -3.56 -3.64
N LEU A 44 -8.81 -4.71 -3.43
CA LEU A 44 -7.96 -5.34 -4.43
C LEU A 44 -8.73 -6.33 -5.32
N PRO A 45 -8.51 -6.29 -6.64
CA PRO A 45 -9.03 -7.31 -7.54
C PRO A 45 -8.22 -8.62 -7.43
N ALA A 46 -8.71 -9.66 -8.10
CA ALA A 46 -7.99 -10.94 -8.22
C ALA A 46 -6.58 -10.76 -8.84
N ALA A 47 -6.42 -9.82 -9.77
CA ALA A 47 -5.17 -9.50 -10.45
C ALA A 47 -4.19 -8.65 -9.63
N ARG A 48 -4.31 -8.63 -8.30
CA ARG A 48 -3.41 -7.88 -7.42
C ARG A 48 -1.95 -8.31 -7.53
N VAL A 49 -1.04 -7.38 -7.29
CA VAL A 49 0.41 -7.63 -7.38
C VAL A 49 0.98 -7.84 -5.99
N HIS A 50 1.67 -8.96 -5.78
CA HIS A 50 2.39 -9.24 -4.52
C HIS A 50 3.52 -8.23 -4.31
N ARG A 51 3.66 -7.71 -3.09
CA ARG A 51 4.66 -6.69 -2.74
C ARG A 51 5.69 -7.15 -1.73
N GLY A 52 5.41 -8.22 -1.01
CA GLY A 52 6.27 -8.71 0.05
C GLY A 52 5.45 -9.07 1.29
N VAL A 53 6.14 -9.09 2.41
CA VAL A 53 5.61 -9.56 3.69
C VAL A 53 5.66 -8.44 4.72
N ALA A 54 4.52 -8.19 5.36
CA ALA A 54 4.39 -7.35 6.53
C ALA A 54 4.58 -8.20 7.79
N LEU A 55 5.52 -7.81 8.65
CA LEU A 55 5.71 -8.40 9.98
C LEU A 55 4.95 -7.61 11.05
N VAL A 56 3.99 -8.25 11.69
CA VAL A 56 3.23 -7.71 12.82
C VAL A 56 3.65 -8.42 14.09
N HIS A 57 3.93 -7.66 15.14
CA HIS A 57 4.24 -8.23 16.45
C HIS A 57 2.98 -8.20 17.31
N ASP A 58 2.47 -9.38 17.67
CA ASP A 58 1.31 -9.54 18.54
C ASP A 58 1.65 -10.49 19.70
N GLY A 59 1.51 -10.02 20.94
CA GLY A 59 1.78 -10.84 22.12
C GLY A 59 3.20 -11.42 22.23
N GLY A 60 4.19 -10.84 21.55
CA GLY A 60 5.57 -11.35 21.50
C GLY A 60 5.85 -12.31 20.33
N TYR A 61 4.86 -12.60 19.49
CA TYR A 61 5.01 -13.37 18.27
C TYR A 61 5.13 -12.44 17.06
N ALA A 62 6.03 -12.76 16.13
CA ALA A 62 6.10 -12.13 14.83
C ALA A 62 5.22 -12.93 13.85
N LEU A 63 4.18 -12.28 13.34
CA LEU A 63 3.25 -12.82 12.35
C LEU A 63 3.57 -12.22 10.99
N ASP A 64 3.73 -13.08 9.98
CA ASP A 64 3.91 -12.69 8.59
C ASP A 64 2.57 -12.58 7.86
N PHE A 65 2.43 -11.50 7.07
CA PHE A 65 1.25 -11.24 6.25
C PHE A 65 1.69 -10.85 4.84
N ASP A 66 1.26 -11.61 3.83
CA ASP A 66 1.47 -11.22 2.44
C ASP A 66 0.67 -9.96 2.11
N VAL A 67 1.39 -8.93 1.67
CA VAL A 67 0.78 -7.65 1.28
C VAL A 67 0.82 -7.46 -0.24
N TYR A 68 -0.21 -6.78 -0.73
CA TYR A 68 -0.47 -6.66 -2.16
C TYR A 68 -0.75 -5.20 -2.54
N SER A 69 -0.52 -4.87 -3.81
CA SER A 69 -0.85 -3.58 -4.41
C SER A 69 -1.80 -3.74 -5.58
N CYS A 70 -2.43 -2.62 -5.95
CA CYS A 70 -3.20 -2.53 -7.19
C CYS A 70 -2.34 -3.00 -8.37
N PRO A 71 -2.93 -3.71 -9.35
CA PRO A 71 -2.25 -3.99 -10.60
C PRO A 71 -1.83 -2.69 -11.29
N PRO A 72 -0.83 -2.76 -12.19
CA PRO A 72 -0.59 -1.65 -13.08
C PRO A 72 -1.89 -1.40 -13.84
N SER A 73 -2.42 -0.17 -13.76
CA SER A 73 -3.39 0.29 -14.73
C SER A 73 -2.69 0.34 -16.07
N ASP A 74 -2.67 -0.79 -16.78
CA ASP A 74 -2.88 -0.70 -18.22
C ASP A 74 -4.26 -0.06 -18.36
N GLY A 75 -4.43 0.94 -19.23
CA GLY A 75 -5.71 1.64 -19.40
C GLY A 75 -6.80 0.72 -19.97
N GLY A 76 -7.22 -0.28 -19.21
CA GLY A 76 -8.12 -1.35 -19.60
C GLY A 76 -9.49 -1.10 -19.00
N ALA A 77 -10.34 -0.53 -19.83
CA ALA A 77 -11.79 -0.49 -19.68
C ALA A 77 -12.39 -1.86 -19.30
N ALA A 78 -13.44 -1.81 -18.49
CA ALA A 78 -14.59 -2.69 -18.59
C ALA A 78 -15.82 -1.88 -18.20
#